data_AF-A0A1I0U3P6-F1
#
_entry.id   AF-A0A1I0U3P6-F1
#
_cell.length_a   1.000
_cell.length_b   1.000
_cell.length_c   1.000
_cell.angle_alpha   90.00
_cell.angle_beta   90.00
_cell.angle_gamma   90.00
#
_symmetry.space_group_name_H-M   'P 1'
#
loop_
_entity.id
_entity.type
_entity.pdbx_description
1 polymer ?
#
loop_
_entity_poly.entity_id
_entity_poly.type
_entity_poly.pdbx_seq_one_letter_code
_entity_poly.pdbx_strand_id
1 'polypeptide(L)'
;MFRQRCSFIFVSIVTLLYLSVSIYNSSSKRTIMARGIFIGKGAVTGMGADVRRRPRGIPVNRELVELAKAAHPNLSISPPDLVHVTSVGWGRRIVDTGNLEKRRCSVFGKELVYFFLSRPAYRFGRGDEKNDQLNFFPFVIVLSPAALPPPYHVYPFDTGAYMSGFYDEVVDPSIYIDDYELEPNLDSAVRHIEWAFVGPDEYLDAKIRTGLAGAIPQWRSVAQSWIRIASLASVGREKPDRRASAIEFAYGQSIDLRQGHGRLLIFPTQLLEDPNGKNTAFLEAIQKLNIEFTTYDWSPNETPDSFADIIEQTLRCHCEARAA
;
A
#
# COMPACT_ATOMS: atom_id res chain seq x y z
N MET A 1 -11.06 5.49 -59.92
CA MET A 1 -9.63 5.46 -60.32
C MET A 1 -8.89 4.65 -59.25
N PHE A 2 -8.39 3.45 -59.59
CA PHE A 2 -7.46 2.51 -58.88
C PHE A 2 -7.58 2.37 -57.34
N ARG A 3 -7.94 1.24 -56.69
CA ARG A 3 -7.69 -0.22 -56.80
C ARG A 3 -6.23 -0.67 -56.63
N GLN A 4 -6.06 -1.69 -55.76
CA GLN A 4 -4.94 -2.67 -55.62
C GLN A 4 -3.70 -2.23 -54.82
N ARG A 5 -2.88 -3.10 -54.18
CA ARG A 5 -2.88 -4.51 -53.70
C ARG A 5 -1.56 -4.68 -52.92
N CYS A 6 -1.51 -5.69 -52.05
CA CYS A 6 -0.40 -6.57 -51.66
C CYS A 6 1.06 -6.10 -51.82
N SER A 7 1.88 -6.38 -50.79
CA SER A 7 3.00 -7.34 -50.91
C SER A 7 3.54 -7.81 -49.56
N PHE A 8 3.64 -9.12 -49.44
CA PHE A 8 4.46 -9.89 -48.51
C PHE A 8 5.95 -9.61 -48.74
N ILE A 9 6.75 -9.55 -47.66
CA ILE A 9 8.16 -9.98 -47.70
C ILE A 9 8.46 -10.83 -46.46
N PHE A 10 8.90 -12.05 -46.76
CA PHE A 10 9.44 -13.10 -45.91
C PHE A 10 10.95 -12.87 -45.76
N VAL A 11 11.53 -12.90 -44.55
CA VAL A 11 12.97 -13.21 -44.38
C VAL A 11 13.21 -13.94 -43.03
N SER A 12 13.64 -15.20 -43.17
CA SER A 12 14.56 -16.05 -42.35
C SER A 12 14.46 -16.01 -40.82
N ILE A 13 13.97 -17.06 -40.14
CA ILE A 13 14.64 -18.35 -39.82
C ILE A 13 16.11 -18.22 -39.40
N VAL A 14 16.33 -18.27 -38.08
CA VAL A 14 17.56 -18.83 -37.50
C VAL A 14 17.17 -19.80 -36.40
N THR A 15 17.28 -21.09 -36.73
CA THR A 15 17.20 -22.23 -35.83
C THR A 15 18.60 -22.45 -35.26
N LEU A 16 18.80 -22.35 -33.94
CA LEU A 16 20.03 -22.81 -33.29
C LEU A 16 19.87 -24.27 -32.86
N LEU A 17 20.46 -25.17 -33.65
CA LEU A 17 20.74 -26.55 -33.27
C LEU A 17 21.94 -26.57 -32.31
N TYR A 18 21.77 -27.13 -31.12
CA TYR A 18 22.88 -27.60 -30.30
C TYR A 18 23.33 -28.97 -30.80
N LEU A 19 24.53 -29.04 -31.39
CA LEU A 19 25.23 -30.29 -31.67
C LEU A 19 25.90 -30.77 -30.38
N SER A 20 25.44 -31.91 -29.87
CA SER A 20 26.13 -32.70 -28.85
C SER A 20 27.26 -33.49 -29.51
N VAL A 21 28.50 -33.10 -29.26
CA VAL A 21 29.69 -33.88 -29.64
C VAL A 21 29.98 -34.88 -28.52
N SER A 22 29.69 -36.16 -28.76
CA SER A 22 30.24 -37.28 -27.99
C SER A 22 31.64 -37.59 -28.50
N ILE A 23 32.66 -37.39 -27.66
CA ILE A 23 33.97 -38.00 -27.84
C ILE A 23 34.12 -39.08 -26.77
N TYR A 24 34.06 -40.32 -27.24
CA TYR A 24 34.41 -41.52 -26.52
C TYR A 24 35.95 -41.59 -26.45
N ASN A 25 36.53 -41.61 -25.25
CA ASN A 25 37.92 -42.03 -25.12
C ASN A 25 38.10 -42.88 -23.86
N SER A 26 38.58 -44.09 -24.10
CA SER A 26 38.82 -45.11 -23.09
C SER A 26 40.17 -44.89 -22.39
N SER A 27 40.25 -45.42 -21.18
CA SER A 27 41.46 -45.78 -20.42
C SER A 27 41.90 -44.82 -19.31
N SER A 28 42.38 -45.47 -18.23
CA SER A 28 43.04 -44.93 -17.04
C SER A 28 42.16 -44.52 -15.86
N LYS A 29 42.00 -45.49 -14.95
CA LYS A 29 41.67 -45.38 -13.53
C LYS A 29 42.36 -44.18 -12.86
N ARG A 30 41.57 -43.31 -12.21
CA ARG A 30 41.89 -42.67 -10.92
C ARG A 30 40.62 -42.08 -10.32
N THR A 31 40.15 -42.70 -9.24
CA THR A 31 39.10 -42.18 -8.38
C THR A 31 39.62 -40.95 -7.65
N ILE A 32 39.11 -39.78 -8.00
CA ILE A 32 39.18 -38.59 -7.15
C ILE A 32 37.74 -38.25 -6.80
N MET A 33 37.36 -38.47 -5.54
CA MET A 33 36.08 -38.00 -5.01
C MET A 33 36.10 -36.47 -4.97
N ALA A 34 35.48 -35.84 -5.96
CA ALA A 34 35.03 -34.46 -5.84
C ALA A 34 33.74 -34.48 -5.01
N ARG A 35 33.80 -34.00 -3.77
CA ARG A 35 32.61 -33.63 -3.00
C ARG A 35 31.90 -32.51 -3.76
N GLY A 36 30.88 -32.87 -4.54
CA GLY A 36 29.93 -31.89 -5.05
C GLY A 36 29.21 -31.25 -3.87
N ILE A 37 29.52 -29.98 -3.61
CA ILE A 37 28.68 -29.11 -2.78
C ILE A 37 27.40 -28.91 -3.59
N PHE A 38 26.39 -29.71 -3.26
CA PHE A 38 25.01 -29.38 -3.58
C PHE A 38 24.69 -28.09 -2.82
N ILE A 39 24.72 -26.95 -3.51
CA ILE A 39 24.00 -25.76 -3.05
C ILE A 39 22.53 -26.09 -3.26
N GLY A 40 21.93 -26.73 -2.27
CA GLY A 40 20.49 -26.87 -2.19
C GLY A 40 19.90 -25.46 -2.26
N LYS A 41 18.92 -25.28 -3.15
CA LYS A 41 17.94 -24.19 -3.01
C LYS A 41 17.22 -24.42 -1.68
N GLY A 42 17.83 -23.96 -0.60
CA GLY A 42 17.16 -23.81 0.67
C GLY A 42 16.05 -22.81 0.44
N ALA A 43 14.80 -23.24 0.63
CA ALA A 43 13.73 -22.32 0.88
C ALA A 43 14.22 -21.41 2.02
N VAL A 44 14.42 -20.13 1.73
CA VAL A 44 14.67 -19.12 2.76
C VAL A 44 13.38 -19.07 3.55
N THR A 45 13.34 -19.85 4.62
CA THR A 45 12.31 -19.75 5.65
C THR A 45 12.29 -18.31 6.10
N GLY A 46 11.14 -17.64 5.92
CA GLY A 46 10.98 -16.20 6.06
C GLY A 46 11.72 -15.67 7.28
N MET A 47 12.56 -14.66 7.07
CA MET A 47 13.16 -13.89 8.16
C MET A 47 12.02 -13.45 9.09
N GLY A 48 12.01 -13.95 10.32
CA GLY A 48 11.00 -13.59 11.31
C GLY A 48 10.94 -12.07 11.47
N ALA A 49 9.77 -11.56 11.88
CA ALA A 49 9.51 -10.11 12.01
C ALA A 49 10.62 -9.36 12.79
N ASP A 50 11.30 -10.03 13.72
CA ASP A 50 12.38 -9.43 14.51
C ASP A 50 13.63 -9.06 13.69
N VAL A 51 13.93 -9.78 12.61
CA VAL A 51 15.16 -9.56 11.82
C VAL A 51 15.11 -8.25 11.01
N ARG A 52 13.92 -7.71 10.76
CA ARG A 52 13.73 -6.45 10.03
C ARG A 52 13.74 -5.22 10.93
N ARG A 53 13.84 -5.41 12.24
CA ARG A 53 13.91 -4.33 13.23
C ARG A 53 15.36 -4.01 13.53
N ARG A 54 15.64 -2.72 13.69
CA ARG A 54 16.97 -2.23 13.99
C ARG A 54 17.46 -2.71 15.38
N PRO A 55 18.65 -3.32 15.48
CA PRO A 55 19.26 -3.62 16.77
C PRO A 55 19.48 -2.38 17.61
N ARG A 56 19.38 -2.53 18.94
CA ARG A 56 19.61 -1.42 19.88
C ARG A 56 21.03 -0.86 19.72
N GLY A 57 21.14 0.47 19.71
CA GLY A 57 22.42 1.18 19.66
C GLY A 57 22.96 1.45 18.26
N ILE A 58 22.33 0.94 17.19
CA ILE A 58 22.71 1.28 15.81
C ILE A 58 21.94 2.54 15.37
N PRO A 59 22.61 3.61 14.88
CA PRO A 59 21.95 4.85 14.51
C PRO A 59 21.03 4.69 13.30
N VAL A 60 19.83 5.27 13.36
CA VAL A 60 18.86 5.26 12.25
C VAL A 60 19.37 6.14 11.10
N ASN A 61 19.24 5.66 9.87
CA ASN A 61 19.50 6.45 8.67
C ASN A 61 18.20 7.13 8.23
N ARG A 62 18.11 8.46 8.34
CA ARG A 62 16.92 9.26 7.98
C ARG A 62 16.97 9.81 6.56
N GLU A 63 17.48 9.00 5.64
CA GLU A 63 17.76 9.41 4.26
C GLU A 63 16.54 9.95 3.50
N LEU A 64 15.38 9.29 3.63
CA LEU A 64 14.16 9.75 2.95
C LEU A 64 13.70 11.13 3.43
N VAL A 65 13.86 11.40 4.73
CA VAL A 65 13.58 12.71 5.32
C VAL A 65 14.54 13.76 4.77
N GLU A 66 15.84 13.44 4.70
CA GLU A 66 16.85 14.35 4.13
C GLU A 66 16.55 14.71 2.68
N LEU A 67 16.20 13.72 1.85
CA LEU A 67 15.89 13.94 0.43
C LEU A 67 14.60 14.74 0.25
N ALA A 68 13.58 14.47 1.07
CA ALA A 68 12.30 15.18 1.02
C ALA A 68 12.39 16.63 1.55
N LYS A 69 13.37 16.97 2.41
CA LYS A 69 13.54 18.35 2.92
C LYS A 69 13.72 19.40 1.82
N ALA A 70 14.38 19.02 0.72
CA ALA A 70 14.60 19.91 -0.42
C ALA A 70 13.34 20.12 -1.27
N ALA A 71 12.28 19.34 -1.04
CA ALA A 71 11.00 19.51 -1.71
C ALA A 71 10.24 20.68 -1.07
N HIS A 72 9.68 21.53 -1.93
CA HIS A 72 8.85 22.66 -1.55
C HIS A 72 7.42 22.38 -2.00
N PRO A 73 6.62 21.67 -1.17
CA PRO A 73 5.27 21.34 -1.56
C PRO A 73 4.47 22.61 -1.79
N ASN A 74 3.66 22.62 -2.86
CA ASN A 74 2.70 23.67 -3.05
C ASN A 74 1.52 23.46 -2.09
N LEU A 75 1.61 24.03 -0.88
CA LEU A 75 0.63 23.90 0.20
C LEU A 75 -0.67 24.71 -0.06
N SER A 76 -0.92 25.17 -1.29
CA SER A 76 -2.15 25.91 -1.64
C SER A 76 -3.41 25.02 -1.66
N ILE A 77 -3.27 23.72 -1.38
CA ILE A 77 -4.36 22.73 -1.39
C ILE A 77 -4.68 22.36 0.07
N SER A 78 -5.96 22.14 0.36
CA SER A 78 -6.45 21.59 1.63
C SER A 78 -5.59 20.39 2.07
N PRO A 79 -5.21 20.26 3.35
CA PRO A 79 -4.33 19.19 3.79
C PRO A 79 -4.93 17.82 3.44
N PRO A 80 -4.11 16.88 2.94
CA PRO A 80 -4.57 15.56 2.51
C PRO A 80 -5.21 14.80 3.66
N ASP A 81 -6.29 14.07 3.36
CA ASP A 81 -7.07 13.36 4.37
C ASP A 81 -6.43 12.04 4.80
N LEU A 82 -6.80 11.59 6.00
CA LEU A 82 -6.42 10.28 6.51
C LEU A 82 -7.56 9.29 6.30
N VAL A 83 -7.24 8.13 5.75
CA VAL A 83 -8.20 7.11 5.34
C VAL A 83 -7.99 5.87 6.18
N HIS A 84 -9.01 5.49 6.93
CA HIS A 84 -9.07 4.20 7.61
C HIS A 84 -10.02 3.28 6.84
N VAL A 85 -9.52 2.12 6.42
CA VAL A 85 -10.35 1.08 5.81
C VAL A 85 -10.46 -0.07 6.80
N THR A 86 -11.69 -0.51 7.04
CA THR A 86 -12.00 -1.65 7.90
C THR A 86 -13.17 -2.44 7.30
N SER A 87 -13.61 -3.51 7.96
CA SER A 87 -14.80 -4.23 7.50
C SER A 87 -16.07 -3.59 8.05
N VAL A 88 -17.21 -3.74 7.38
CA VAL A 88 -18.53 -3.25 7.85
C VAL A 88 -18.82 -3.68 9.28
N GLY A 89 -18.50 -4.93 9.64
CA GLY A 89 -18.72 -5.42 11.01
C GLY A 89 -17.99 -4.57 12.06
N TRP A 90 -16.78 -4.09 11.75
CA TRP A 90 -16.03 -3.17 12.62
C TRP A 90 -16.46 -1.71 12.47
N GLY A 91 -16.74 -1.27 11.25
CA GLY A 91 -17.26 0.07 10.96
C GLY A 91 -18.52 0.39 11.75
N ARG A 92 -19.45 -0.57 11.84
CA ARG A 92 -20.65 -0.45 12.68
C ARG A 92 -20.30 -0.14 14.14
N ARG A 93 -19.38 -0.90 14.73
CA ARG A 93 -18.95 -0.67 16.12
C ARG A 93 -18.29 0.70 16.29
N ILE A 94 -17.52 1.16 15.31
CA ILE A 94 -16.89 2.48 15.35
C ILE A 94 -17.96 3.57 15.33
N VAL A 95 -18.99 3.44 14.48
CA VAL A 95 -20.11 4.39 14.45
C VAL A 95 -20.91 4.35 15.75
N ASP A 96 -21.25 3.15 16.25
CA ASP A 96 -22.04 2.97 17.47
C ASP A 96 -21.33 3.55 18.71
N THR A 97 -20.01 3.40 18.79
CA THR A 97 -19.20 3.92 19.91
C THR A 97 -18.71 5.35 19.70
N GLY A 98 -18.71 5.81 18.44
CA GLY A 98 -18.06 7.06 18.02
C GLY A 98 -16.55 7.04 18.18
N ASN A 99 -15.89 5.88 18.19
CA ASN A 99 -14.47 5.78 18.53
C ASN A 99 -13.71 4.76 17.66
N LEU A 100 -12.57 5.18 17.12
CA LEU A 100 -11.59 4.27 16.52
C LEU A 100 -10.62 3.83 17.60
N GLU A 101 -10.84 2.63 18.12
CA GLU A 101 -10.00 2.05 19.17
C GLU A 101 -8.64 1.62 18.63
N LYS A 102 -7.58 2.01 19.34
CA LYS A 102 -6.24 1.45 19.15
C LYS A 102 -6.24 -0.06 19.38
N ARG A 103 -5.43 -0.80 18.62
CA ARG A 103 -5.28 -2.25 18.74
C ARG A 103 -3.83 -2.65 18.82
N ARG A 104 -3.56 -3.79 19.46
CA ARG A 104 -2.20 -4.35 19.52
C ARG A 104 -1.70 -4.62 18.11
N CYS A 105 -0.68 -3.88 17.70
CA CYS A 105 0.06 -4.10 16.48
C CYS A 105 1.13 -5.18 16.67
N SER A 106 1.18 -6.14 15.74
CA SER A 106 2.20 -7.19 15.68
C SER A 106 3.57 -6.67 15.22
N VAL A 107 3.61 -5.66 14.33
CA VAL A 107 4.85 -5.06 13.81
C VAL A 107 5.64 -4.36 14.91
N PHE A 108 4.99 -3.50 15.69
CA PHE A 108 5.66 -2.63 16.66
C PHE A 108 5.45 -3.06 18.12
N GLY A 109 4.56 -4.02 18.38
CA GLY A 109 4.23 -4.43 19.74
C GLY A 109 3.61 -3.31 20.59
N LYS A 110 2.92 -2.36 19.94
CA LYS A 110 2.25 -1.21 20.57
C LYS A 110 0.76 -1.23 20.27
N GLU A 111 -0.04 -0.54 21.07
CA GLU A 111 -1.44 -0.29 20.72
C GLU A 111 -1.52 0.91 19.79
N LEU A 112 -1.95 0.69 18.55
CA LEU A 112 -1.94 1.67 17.48
C LEU A 112 -3.25 1.64 16.69
N VAL A 113 -3.59 2.76 16.05
CA VAL A 113 -4.62 2.87 15.01
C VAL A 113 -3.97 3.41 13.74
N TYR A 114 -4.30 2.82 12.60
CA TYR A 114 -3.64 3.07 11.32
C TYR A 114 -4.54 3.80 10.35
N PHE A 115 -3.92 4.66 9.56
CA PHE A 115 -4.53 5.39 8.47
C PHE A 115 -3.56 5.44 7.30
N PHE A 116 -4.09 5.55 6.09
CA PHE A 116 -3.33 5.88 4.90
C PHE A 116 -3.60 7.32 4.49
N LEU A 117 -2.59 8.00 3.97
CA LEU A 117 -2.76 9.35 3.46
C LEU A 117 -3.46 9.32 2.11
N SER A 118 -4.66 9.88 2.03
CA SER A 118 -5.52 10.09 0.85
C SER A 118 -5.85 8.87 0.00
N ARG A 119 -5.49 7.64 0.41
CA ARG A 119 -5.67 6.42 -0.40
C ARG A 119 -6.32 5.33 0.45
N PRO A 120 -7.33 4.60 -0.05
CA PRO A 120 -7.91 3.45 0.66
C PRO A 120 -7.04 2.21 0.48
N ALA A 121 -5.73 2.33 0.77
CA ALA A 121 -4.72 1.33 0.44
C ALA A 121 -4.69 0.17 1.45
N TYR A 122 -5.81 -0.52 1.61
CA TYR A 122 -5.94 -1.68 2.46
C TYR A 122 -6.37 -2.91 1.66
N ARG A 123 -5.89 -4.08 2.07
CA ARG A 123 -6.29 -5.36 1.47
C ARG A 123 -6.78 -6.30 2.55
N PHE A 124 -7.98 -6.84 2.40
CA PHE A 124 -8.49 -7.79 3.37
C PHE A 124 -7.73 -9.11 3.23
N GLY A 125 -7.42 -9.77 4.35
CA GLY A 125 -6.67 -11.04 4.33
C GLY A 125 -7.33 -12.16 3.52
N ARG A 126 -8.64 -12.05 3.27
CA ARG A 126 -9.44 -12.91 2.37
C ARG A 126 -10.29 -12.07 1.43
N GLY A 127 -9.76 -10.92 1.01
CA GLY A 127 -10.49 -9.92 0.22
C GLY A 127 -10.77 -10.33 -1.21
N ASP A 128 -10.01 -11.29 -1.74
CA ASP A 128 -10.18 -11.91 -3.05
C ASP A 128 -11.11 -13.13 -3.02
N GLU A 129 -11.59 -13.52 -1.84
CA GLU A 129 -12.55 -14.61 -1.68
C GLU A 129 -13.98 -14.09 -1.72
N LYS A 130 -14.85 -14.80 -2.42
CA LYS A 130 -16.27 -14.47 -2.48
C LYS A 130 -16.91 -14.61 -1.11
N ASN A 131 -17.76 -13.66 -0.74
CA ASN A 131 -18.43 -13.64 0.55
C ASN A 131 -19.88 -13.18 0.40
N ASP A 132 -20.79 -13.83 1.12
CA ASP A 132 -22.23 -13.50 1.17
C ASP A 132 -22.59 -12.68 2.41
N GLN A 133 -21.67 -12.52 3.35
CA GLN A 133 -21.89 -11.74 4.57
C GLN A 133 -21.36 -10.32 4.38
N LEU A 134 -22.30 -9.37 4.39
CA LEU A 134 -22.05 -7.91 4.31
C LEU A 134 -20.93 -7.44 5.26
N ASN A 135 -20.80 -8.05 6.44
CA ASN A 135 -19.85 -7.65 7.48
C ASN A 135 -18.36 -7.75 7.08
N PHE A 136 -18.03 -8.49 6.02
CA PHE A 136 -16.66 -8.60 5.50
C PHE A 136 -16.30 -7.55 4.45
N PHE A 137 -17.27 -6.78 3.98
CA PHE A 137 -17.05 -5.80 2.93
C PHE A 137 -16.47 -4.49 3.49
N PRO A 138 -15.83 -3.66 2.65
CA PRO A 138 -15.18 -2.46 3.12
C PRO A 138 -16.10 -1.44 3.82
N PHE A 139 -15.54 -0.75 4.79
CA PHE A 139 -16.10 0.42 5.44
C PHE A 139 -14.96 1.41 5.61
N VAL A 140 -15.12 2.59 5.03
CA VAL A 140 -14.07 3.62 5.02
C VAL A 140 -14.46 4.79 5.88
N ILE A 141 -13.49 5.29 6.64
CA ILE A 141 -13.61 6.46 7.49
C ILE A 141 -12.53 7.44 7.05
N VAL A 142 -12.93 8.63 6.64
CA VAL A 142 -12.04 9.71 6.22
C VAL A 142 -11.98 10.74 7.34
N LEU A 143 -10.77 11.09 7.75
CA LEU A 143 -10.51 12.01 8.85
C LEU A 143 -9.65 13.20 8.41
N SER A 144 -9.94 14.35 8.98
CA SER A 144 -9.09 15.54 8.90
C SER A 144 -7.84 15.35 9.77
N PRO A 145 -6.60 15.43 9.24
CA PRO A 145 -5.40 15.38 10.08
C PRO A 145 -5.24 16.64 10.95
N ALA A 146 -5.86 17.76 10.57
CA ALA A 146 -5.62 19.06 11.19
C ALA A 146 -5.98 19.15 12.68
N ALA A 147 -6.85 18.25 13.16
CA ALA A 147 -7.32 18.23 14.55
C ALA A 147 -6.85 17.00 15.33
N LEU A 148 -5.97 16.18 14.74
CA LEU A 148 -5.35 15.04 15.39
C LEU A 148 -4.01 15.46 16.04
N PRO A 149 -3.57 14.78 17.11
CA PRO A 149 -2.23 15.02 17.66
C PRO A 149 -1.15 14.60 16.65
N PRO A 150 0.14 14.83 16.93
CA PRO A 150 1.20 14.19 16.17
C PRO A 150 1.04 12.66 16.14
N PRO A 151 1.20 12.00 14.98
CA PRO A 151 1.21 10.54 14.90
C PRO A 151 2.39 9.95 15.69
N TYR A 152 2.30 8.67 16.04
CA TYR A 152 3.40 7.92 16.63
C TYR A 152 4.52 7.66 15.62
N HIS A 153 4.17 7.32 14.38
CA HIS A 153 5.10 7.24 13.26
C HIS A 153 4.40 7.41 11.91
N VAL A 154 5.21 7.66 10.88
CA VAL A 154 4.79 7.76 9.49
C VAL A 154 5.76 6.96 8.62
N TYR A 155 5.22 6.11 7.74
CA TYR A 155 6.00 5.29 6.82
C TYR A 155 5.52 5.51 5.37
N PRO A 156 6.41 5.45 4.37
CA PRO A 156 6.04 5.71 2.99
C PRO A 156 5.50 4.47 2.25
N PHE A 157 4.95 3.50 2.99
CA PHE A 157 4.30 2.27 2.55
C PHE A 157 3.57 1.61 3.73
N ASP A 158 2.72 0.61 3.46
CA ASP A 158 2.08 -0.25 4.47
C ASP A 158 3.11 -1.11 5.21
N THR A 159 3.30 -0.83 6.51
CA THR A 159 4.29 -1.54 7.33
C THR A 159 3.86 -2.97 7.64
N GLY A 160 2.55 -3.25 7.70
CA GLY A 160 2.02 -4.59 7.86
C GLY A 160 2.33 -5.47 6.66
N ALA A 161 2.18 -4.94 5.45
CA ALA A 161 2.54 -5.62 4.21
C ALA A 161 4.05 -5.85 4.12
N TYR A 162 4.87 -4.85 4.46
CA TYR A 162 6.32 -4.99 4.53
C TYR A 162 6.75 -6.12 5.48
N MET A 163 6.17 -6.17 6.68
CA MET A 163 6.56 -7.17 7.69
C MET A 163 5.99 -8.56 7.43
N SER A 164 4.92 -8.66 6.64
CA SER A 164 4.33 -9.93 6.20
C SER A 164 5.02 -10.52 4.97
N GLY A 165 6.06 -9.85 4.45
CA GLY A 165 6.90 -10.36 3.37
C GLY A 165 6.40 -10.04 1.96
N PHE A 166 5.39 -9.19 1.80
CA PHE A 166 4.84 -8.87 0.48
C PHE A 166 5.83 -8.15 -0.45
N TYR A 167 6.90 -7.58 0.10
CA TYR A 167 7.90 -6.78 -0.64
C TYR A 167 9.26 -7.47 -0.74
N ASP A 168 9.38 -8.74 -0.32
CA ASP A 168 10.66 -9.44 -0.13
C ASP A 168 11.49 -9.60 -1.41
N GLU A 169 10.83 -9.59 -2.56
CA GLU A 169 11.50 -9.69 -3.86
C GLU A 169 12.37 -8.47 -4.18
N VAL A 170 12.14 -7.34 -3.52
CA VAL A 170 12.79 -6.06 -3.85
C VAL A 170 13.43 -5.34 -2.67
N VAL A 171 13.15 -5.77 -1.44
CA VAL A 171 13.70 -5.19 -0.21
C VAL A 171 15.19 -5.56 -0.08
N ASP A 172 15.99 -4.59 0.35
CA ASP A 172 17.39 -4.86 0.72
C ASP A 172 17.42 -5.39 2.16
N PRO A 173 17.90 -6.63 2.40
CA PRO A 173 17.88 -7.24 3.73
C PRO A 173 18.81 -6.56 4.74
N SER A 174 19.68 -5.64 4.30
CA SER A 174 20.55 -4.86 5.18
C SER A 174 19.90 -3.58 5.72
N ILE A 175 18.72 -3.23 5.23
CA ILE A 175 17.98 -2.03 5.61
C ILE A 175 16.89 -2.39 6.61
N TYR A 176 16.84 -1.66 7.72
CA TYR A 176 15.83 -1.89 8.75
C TYR A 176 14.59 -1.06 8.45
N ILE A 177 13.42 -1.53 8.90
CA ILE A 177 12.16 -0.79 8.69
C ILE A 177 12.29 0.65 9.22
N ASP A 178 12.94 0.83 10.37
CA ASP A 178 13.16 2.12 11.03
C ASP A 178 13.90 3.16 10.15
N ASP A 179 14.61 2.72 9.09
CA ASP A 179 15.31 3.62 8.16
C ASP A 179 14.37 4.28 7.12
N TYR A 180 13.21 3.67 6.86
CA TYR A 180 12.22 4.23 5.95
C TYR A 180 11.30 5.25 6.64
N GLU A 181 11.29 5.28 7.97
CA GLU A 181 10.38 6.10 8.75
C GLU A 181 10.61 7.60 8.48
N LEU A 182 9.53 8.29 8.14
CA LEU A 182 9.50 9.74 7.94
C LEU A 182 9.40 10.46 9.30
N GLU A 183 9.53 11.79 9.32
CA GLU A 183 9.19 12.51 10.56
C GLU A 183 7.70 12.31 10.88
N PRO A 184 7.33 12.16 12.16
CA PRO A 184 5.97 11.82 12.56
C PRO A 184 5.04 13.04 12.51
N ASN A 185 4.85 13.60 11.31
CA ASN A 185 3.96 14.73 11.06
C ASN A 185 3.51 14.76 9.58
N LEU A 186 2.45 15.52 9.32
CA LEU A 186 1.87 15.65 7.99
C LEU A 186 2.81 16.33 6.99
N ASP A 187 3.58 17.35 7.41
CA ASP A 187 4.50 18.10 6.54
C ASP A 187 5.56 17.18 5.91
N SER A 188 6.13 16.25 6.69
CA SER A 188 7.10 15.28 6.17
C SER A 188 6.50 14.32 5.16
N ALA A 189 5.25 13.89 5.35
CA ALA A 189 4.55 13.06 4.38
C ALA A 189 4.27 13.82 3.07
N VAL A 190 3.82 15.08 3.17
CA VAL A 190 3.55 15.94 2.02
C VAL A 190 4.83 16.26 1.25
N ARG A 191 5.94 16.53 1.93
CA ARG A 191 7.26 16.68 1.29
C ARG A 191 7.71 15.41 0.60
N HIS A 192 7.45 14.25 1.21
CA HIS A 192 7.75 12.97 0.59
C HIS A 192 6.92 12.78 -0.69
N ILE A 193 5.63 13.12 -0.67
CA ILE A 193 4.78 13.14 -1.87
C ILE A 193 5.40 14.02 -2.97
N GLU A 194 5.73 15.26 -2.63
CA GLU A 194 6.32 16.21 -3.58
C GLU A 194 7.63 15.65 -4.19
N TRP A 195 8.54 15.17 -3.34
CA TRP A 195 9.82 14.60 -3.77
C TRP A 195 9.66 13.36 -4.66
N ALA A 196 8.81 12.43 -4.25
CA ALA A 196 8.70 11.12 -4.88
C ALA A 196 7.76 11.08 -6.09
N PHE A 197 6.69 11.88 -6.06
CA PHE A 197 5.58 11.78 -7.01
C PHE A 197 5.37 13.07 -7.82
N VAL A 198 5.98 14.20 -7.43
CA VAL A 198 5.76 15.55 -8.06
C VAL A 198 4.43 16.20 -7.65
N GLY A 199 3.55 15.48 -6.95
CA GLY A 199 2.30 16.05 -6.50
C GLY A 199 1.30 15.04 -5.96
N PRO A 200 0.17 15.52 -5.43
CA PRO A 200 -0.90 14.68 -4.91
C PRO A 200 -1.54 13.79 -5.99
N ASP A 201 -1.71 14.28 -7.21
CA ASP A 201 -2.37 13.53 -8.29
C ASP A 201 -1.57 12.29 -8.68
N GLU A 202 -0.26 12.47 -8.89
CA GLU A 202 0.66 11.37 -9.17
C GLU A 202 0.79 10.40 -7.99
N TYR A 203 0.73 10.91 -6.76
CA TYR A 203 0.73 10.07 -5.56
C TYR A 203 -0.53 9.19 -5.48
N LEU A 204 -1.70 9.75 -5.72
CA LEU A 204 -2.96 9.01 -5.76
C LEU A 204 -2.90 7.90 -6.82
N ASP A 205 -2.31 8.21 -7.99
CA ASP A 205 -2.14 7.25 -9.09
C ASP A 205 -1.00 6.24 -8.88
N ALA A 206 -0.24 6.36 -7.78
CA ALA A 206 1.01 5.63 -7.51
C ALA A 206 2.06 5.75 -8.63
N LYS A 207 2.15 6.92 -9.26
CA LYS A 207 3.10 7.25 -10.33
C LYS A 207 4.34 7.92 -9.73
N ILE A 208 5.38 7.14 -9.51
CA ILE A 208 6.68 7.69 -9.08
C ILE A 208 7.22 8.63 -10.15
N ARG A 209 7.82 9.74 -9.72
CA ARG A 209 8.51 10.73 -10.55
C ARG A 209 9.44 10.03 -11.56
N THR A 210 9.22 10.32 -12.84
CA THR A 210 10.06 9.81 -13.93
C THR A 210 11.53 10.18 -13.71
N GLY A 211 12.42 9.19 -13.86
CA GLY A 211 13.86 9.39 -13.71
C GLY A 211 14.37 9.44 -12.27
N LEU A 212 13.50 9.37 -11.25
CA LEU A 212 13.91 9.44 -9.84
C LEU A 212 14.99 8.41 -9.50
N ALA A 213 14.81 7.14 -9.91
CA ALA A 213 15.77 6.06 -9.66
C ALA A 213 17.18 6.36 -10.19
N GLY A 214 17.27 7.02 -11.36
CA GLY A 214 18.54 7.40 -11.99
C GLY A 214 19.18 8.64 -11.37
N ALA A 215 18.39 9.50 -10.72
CA ALA A 215 18.87 10.71 -10.06
C ALA A 215 19.45 10.43 -8.65
N ILE A 216 19.09 9.30 -8.03
CA ILE A 216 19.56 8.93 -6.70
C ILE A 216 20.91 8.19 -6.80
N PRO A 217 21.98 8.67 -6.13
CA PRO A 217 23.26 7.96 -6.11
C PRO A 217 23.15 6.54 -5.52
N GLN A 218 23.98 5.60 -5.97
CA GLN A 218 23.91 4.20 -5.53
C GLN A 218 24.20 3.99 -4.04
N TRP A 219 24.94 4.90 -3.39
CA TRP A 219 25.21 4.84 -1.95
C TRP A 219 24.04 5.31 -1.07
N ARG A 220 22.99 5.87 -1.68
CA ARG A 220 21.73 6.23 -1.01
C ARG A 220 20.80 5.01 -1.03
N SER A 221 21.17 3.99 -0.24
CA SER A 221 20.57 2.65 -0.32
C SER A 221 19.11 2.60 0.14
N VAL A 222 18.73 3.41 1.13
CA VAL A 222 17.36 3.48 1.66
C VAL A 222 16.41 4.02 0.60
N ALA A 223 16.79 5.10 -0.08
CA ALA A 223 16.02 5.67 -1.17
C ALA A 223 15.93 4.73 -2.38
N GLN A 224 17.04 4.11 -2.78
CA GLN A 224 17.03 3.11 -3.85
C GLN A 224 16.11 1.93 -3.53
N SER A 225 16.17 1.43 -2.30
CA SER A 225 15.31 0.34 -1.85
C SER A 225 13.84 0.76 -1.80
N TRP A 226 13.53 1.93 -1.24
CA TRP A 226 12.17 2.46 -1.20
C TRP A 226 11.57 2.62 -2.60
N ILE A 227 12.34 3.16 -3.57
CA ILE A 227 11.87 3.31 -4.96
C ILE A 227 11.48 1.96 -5.56
N ARG A 228 12.23 0.88 -5.26
CA ARG A 228 11.90 -0.47 -5.73
C ARG A 228 10.60 -0.99 -5.10
N ILE A 229 10.41 -0.77 -3.80
CA ILE A 229 9.16 -1.11 -3.09
C ILE A 229 7.99 -0.33 -3.71
N ALA A 230 8.10 0.99 -3.79
CA ALA A 230 7.04 1.83 -4.34
C ALA A 230 6.70 1.48 -5.80
N SER A 231 7.69 1.00 -6.57
CA SER A 231 7.48 0.55 -7.96
C SER A 231 6.63 -0.73 -8.06
N LEU A 232 6.38 -1.45 -6.96
CA LEU A 232 5.40 -2.55 -6.92
C LEU A 232 3.96 -2.06 -7.10
N ALA A 233 3.70 -0.78 -6.80
CA ALA A 233 2.38 -0.15 -6.96
C ALA A 233 2.13 0.39 -8.39
N SER A 234 3.14 0.37 -9.27
CA SER A 234 3.06 0.99 -10.59
C SER A 234 2.03 0.32 -11.50
N VAL A 235 1.24 1.14 -12.18
CA VAL A 235 0.27 0.73 -13.19
C VAL A 235 0.99 0.01 -14.34
N GLY A 236 0.48 -1.15 -14.77
CA GLY A 236 1.05 -1.97 -15.83
C GLY A 236 1.83 -3.19 -15.36
N ARG A 237 2.03 -3.39 -14.05
CA ARG A 237 2.42 -4.70 -13.50
C ARG A 237 1.24 -5.67 -13.58
N GLU A 238 1.53 -6.96 -13.69
CA GLU A 238 0.51 -8.01 -13.73
C GLU A 238 -0.32 -8.05 -12.44
N LYS A 239 0.30 -7.74 -11.28
CA LYS A 239 -0.32 -7.71 -9.96
C LYS A 239 0.21 -6.53 -9.15
N PRO A 240 -0.24 -5.29 -9.41
CA PRO A 240 0.23 -4.13 -8.68
C PRO A 240 -0.25 -4.19 -7.23
N ASP A 241 0.64 -3.91 -6.27
CA ASP A 241 0.26 -3.74 -4.86
C ASP A 241 0.25 -2.26 -4.52
N ARG A 242 -0.94 -1.67 -4.54
CA ARG A 242 -1.15 -0.23 -4.29
C ARG A 242 -0.66 0.21 -2.92
N ARG A 243 -0.53 -0.69 -1.95
CA ARG A 243 -0.07 -0.44 -0.58
C ARG A 243 1.43 -0.14 -0.51
N ALA A 244 2.19 -0.59 -1.51
CA ALA A 244 3.66 -0.47 -1.54
C ALA A 244 4.15 0.98 -1.68
N SER A 245 3.27 1.92 -2.01
CA SER A 245 3.57 3.35 -2.11
C SER A 245 2.60 4.23 -1.32
N ALA A 246 1.71 3.63 -0.53
CA ALA A 246 0.72 4.38 0.25
C ALA A 246 1.32 4.79 1.59
N ILE A 247 1.34 6.10 1.87
CA ILE A 247 1.92 6.61 3.11
C ILE A 247 1.01 6.23 4.27
N GLU A 248 1.56 5.48 5.22
CA GLU A 248 0.90 5.00 6.43
C GLU A 248 1.19 5.93 7.61
N PHE A 249 0.14 6.27 8.35
CA PHE A 249 0.19 6.97 9.62
C PHE A 249 -0.29 6.03 10.72
N ALA A 250 0.42 5.97 11.84
CA ALA A 250 -0.07 5.31 13.04
C ALA A 250 -0.17 6.26 14.22
N TYR A 251 -1.25 6.15 14.98
CA TYR A 251 -1.48 6.94 16.19
C TYR A 251 -1.45 6.06 17.42
N GLY A 252 -0.80 6.53 18.48
CA GLY A 252 -0.73 5.86 19.79
C GLY A 252 -1.99 6.01 20.65
N GLN A 253 -2.97 6.78 20.19
CA GLN A 253 -4.24 7.03 20.88
C GLN A 253 -5.42 6.61 20.02
N SER A 254 -6.53 6.24 20.67
CA SER A 254 -7.81 6.08 19.99
C SER A 254 -8.31 7.43 19.47
N ILE A 255 -9.07 7.42 18.38
CA ILE A 255 -9.63 8.64 17.79
C ILE A 255 -11.13 8.72 18.06
N ASP A 256 -11.52 9.73 18.84
CA ASP A 256 -12.93 10.00 19.14
C ASP A 256 -13.56 10.82 18.00
N LEU A 257 -14.45 10.19 17.23
CA LEU A 257 -15.14 10.80 16.10
C LEU A 257 -16.08 11.92 16.51
N ARG A 258 -16.55 11.93 17.76
CA ARG A 258 -17.47 12.97 18.28
C ARG A 258 -16.79 14.32 18.45
N GLN A 259 -15.45 14.36 18.35
CA GLN A 259 -14.66 15.60 18.41
C GLN A 259 -14.59 16.34 17.06
N GLY A 260 -15.32 15.88 16.03
CA GLY A 260 -15.41 16.58 14.75
C GLY A 260 -14.26 16.31 13.79
N HIS A 261 -13.53 15.20 13.99
CA HIS A 261 -12.41 14.80 13.11
C HIS A 261 -12.88 14.11 11.83
N GLY A 262 -14.08 13.52 11.84
CA GLY A 262 -14.63 12.79 10.72
C GLY A 262 -15.10 13.71 9.58
N ARG A 263 -14.74 13.36 8.35
CA ARG A 263 -15.17 14.06 7.13
C ARG A 263 -16.17 13.26 6.32
N LEU A 264 -15.88 11.97 6.08
CA LEU A 264 -16.70 11.12 5.23
C LEU A 264 -16.70 9.67 5.73
N LEU A 265 -17.86 9.02 5.64
CA LEU A 265 -18.00 7.57 5.72
C LEU A 265 -18.35 7.00 4.34
N ILE A 266 -17.74 5.87 3.96
CA ILE A 266 -18.08 5.14 2.72
C ILE A 266 -18.38 3.69 3.09
N PHE A 267 -19.58 3.21 2.77
CA PHE A 267 -20.01 1.86 3.15
C PHE A 267 -21.14 1.33 2.24
N PRO A 268 -21.50 0.03 2.29
CA PRO A 268 -22.58 -0.50 1.46
C PRO A 268 -23.94 0.14 1.70
N THR A 269 -24.70 0.40 0.65
CA THR A 269 -26.10 0.89 0.72
C THR A 269 -26.96 -0.02 1.62
N GLN A 270 -26.70 -1.34 1.57
CA GLN A 270 -27.41 -2.38 2.32
C GLN A 270 -27.25 -2.27 3.84
N LEU A 271 -26.34 -1.42 4.31
CA LEU A 271 -26.23 -1.11 5.74
C LEU A 271 -27.30 -0.13 6.22
N LEU A 272 -27.86 0.69 5.31
CA LEU A 272 -28.93 1.66 5.58
C LEU A 272 -30.31 1.09 5.30
N GLU A 273 -30.46 0.32 4.23
CA GLU A 273 -31.75 -0.22 3.83
C GLU A 273 -31.62 -1.47 2.99
N ASP A 274 -32.62 -2.35 3.11
CA ASP A 274 -32.79 -3.55 2.30
C ASP A 274 -34.28 -3.71 1.94
N PRO A 275 -34.67 -4.74 1.17
CA PRO A 275 -36.08 -4.98 0.86
C PRO A 275 -36.98 -5.20 2.08
N ASN A 276 -36.41 -5.48 3.26
CA ASN A 276 -37.14 -5.73 4.50
C ASN A 276 -37.29 -4.47 5.37
N GLY A 277 -36.61 -3.37 5.05
CA GLY A 277 -36.81 -2.08 5.71
C GLY A 277 -35.56 -1.21 5.78
N LYS A 278 -35.62 -0.21 6.67
CA LYS A 278 -34.54 0.77 6.88
C LYS A 278 -33.91 0.58 8.25
N ASN A 279 -32.59 0.63 8.31
CA ASN A 279 -31.79 0.62 9.52
C ASN A 279 -31.72 2.05 10.12
N THR A 280 -32.84 2.53 10.64
CA THR A 280 -32.95 3.89 11.21
C THR A 280 -31.99 4.12 12.37
N ALA A 281 -31.74 3.09 13.19
CA ALA A 281 -30.82 3.18 14.32
C ALA A 281 -29.38 3.52 13.88
N PHE A 282 -28.89 2.90 12.81
CA PHE A 282 -27.56 3.18 12.28
C PHE A 282 -27.50 4.58 11.63
N LEU A 283 -28.55 4.98 10.91
CA LEU A 283 -28.64 6.32 10.35
C LEU A 283 -28.62 7.40 11.44
N GLU A 284 -29.38 7.22 12.51
CA GLU A 284 -29.36 8.12 13.68
C GLU A 284 -27.98 8.16 14.35
N ALA A 285 -27.26 7.04 14.40
CA ALA A 285 -25.91 6.99 14.94
C ALA A 285 -24.93 7.82 14.08
N ILE A 286 -24.98 7.71 12.76
CA ILE A 286 -24.18 8.55 11.85
C ILE A 286 -24.54 10.03 12.03
N GLN A 287 -25.83 10.36 12.10
CA GLN A 287 -26.30 11.74 12.29
C GLN A 287 -25.78 12.35 13.60
N LYS A 288 -25.72 11.57 14.69
CA LYS A 288 -25.14 12.01 15.97
C LYS A 288 -23.64 12.31 15.88
N LEU A 289 -22.91 11.62 15.00
CA LEU A 289 -21.50 11.90 14.75
C LEU A 289 -21.29 13.15 13.88
N ASN A 290 -22.34 13.60 13.18
CA ASN A 290 -22.28 14.75 12.27
C ASN A 290 -21.17 14.57 11.19
N ILE A 291 -21.11 13.36 10.60
CA ILE A 291 -20.17 13.02 9.53
C ILE A 291 -20.97 12.77 8.26
N GLU A 292 -20.52 13.33 7.14
CA GLU A 292 -21.10 13.04 5.83
C GLU A 292 -20.90 11.55 5.48
N PHE A 293 -21.77 11.00 4.65
CA PHE A 293 -21.59 9.65 4.17
C PHE A 293 -22.00 9.52 2.72
N THR A 294 -21.44 8.51 2.07
CA THR A 294 -21.80 8.04 0.75
C THR A 294 -21.80 6.51 0.75
N THR A 295 -22.48 5.92 -0.22
CA THR A 295 -22.62 4.46 -0.28
C THR A 295 -22.19 3.89 -1.61
N TYR A 296 -21.96 2.58 -1.60
CA TYR A 296 -21.79 1.79 -2.81
C TYR A 296 -22.73 0.58 -2.78
N ASP A 297 -23.09 0.06 -3.95
CA ASP A 297 -24.03 -1.04 -4.05
C ASP A 297 -23.33 -2.38 -3.92
N TRP A 298 -23.60 -3.08 -2.83
CA TRP A 298 -23.09 -4.42 -2.58
C TRP A 298 -24.08 -5.49 -3.03
N SER A 299 -23.56 -6.62 -3.53
CA SER A 299 -24.34 -7.84 -3.74
C SER A 299 -23.68 -9.09 -3.12
N PRO A 300 -24.47 -10.11 -2.75
CA PRO A 300 -23.92 -11.37 -2.26
C PRO A 300 -22.99 -12.03 -3.29
N ASN A 301 -22.00 -12.79 -2.81
CA ASN A 301 -21.08 -13.58 -3.65
C ASN A 301 -20.09 -12.74 -4.47
N GLU A 302 -19.82 -11.53 -4.01
CA GLU A 302 -18.71 -10.67 -4.47
C GLU A 302 -17.50 -10.80 -3.56
N THR A 303 -16.36 -10.28 -4.02
CA THR A 303 -15.11 -10.28 -3.26
C THR A 303 -14.92 -8.91 -2.61
N PRO A 304 -14.60 -8.76 -1.32
CA PRO A 304 -14.40 -7.45 -0.70
C PRO A 304 -13.46 -6.50 -1.47
N ASP A 305 -12.39 -7.03 -2.06
CA ASP A 305 -11.39 -6.25 -2.80
C ASP A 305 -11.93 -5.73 -4.15
N SER A 306 -13.05 -6.26 -4.69
CA SER A 306 -13.63 -5.75 -5.95
C SER A 306 -14.24 -4.35 -5.80
N PHE A 307 -14.41 -3.87 -4.57
CA PHE A 307 -14.91 -2.52 -4.28
C PHE A 307 -13.81 -1.48 -4.15
N ALA A 308 -12.54 -1.86 -4.25
CA ALA A 308 -11.41 -0.93 -4.10
C ALA A 308 -11.50 0.25 -5.07
N ASP A 309 -11.79 -0.01 -6.35
CA ASP A 309 -11.81 1.02 -7.39
C ASP A 309 -12.95 2.03 -7.19
N ILE A 310 -14.17 1.58 -6.89
CA ILE A 310 -15.30 2.49 -6.64
C ILE A 310 -15.08 3.33 -5.37
N ILE A 311 -14.48 2.74 -4.34
CA ILE A 311 -14.12 3.45 -3.11
C ILE A 311 -13.03 4.49 -3.38
N GLU A 312 -11.99 4.15 -4.15
CA GLU A 312 -10.92 5.07 -4.53
C GLU A 312 -11.46 6.25 -5.35
N GLN A 313 -12.32 5.98 -6.33
CA GLN A 313 -12.98 7.01 -7.12
C GLN A 313 -13.84 7.93 -6.25
N THR A 314 -14.63 7.36 -5.34
CA THR A 314 -15.49 8.12 -4.42
C THR A 314 -14.66 9.03 -3.51
N LEU A 315 -13.57 8.51 -2.96
CA LEU A 315 -12.65 9.29 -2.14
C LEU A 315 -12.01 10.43 -2.94
N ARG A 316 -11.60 10.17 -4.19
CA ARG A 316 -11.00 11.20 -5.06
C ARG A 316 -11.99 12.34 -5.31
N CYS A 317 -13.24 12.03 -5.67
CA CYS A 317 -14.27 13.04 -5.85
C CYS A 317 -14.50 13.87 -4.57
N HIS A 318 -14.47 13.25 -3.39
CA HIS A 318 -14.57 13.96 -2.12
C HIS A 318 -13.38 14.91 -1.89
N CYS A 319 -12.15 14.44 -2.14
CA CYS A 319 -10.95 15.26 -2.01
C CYS A 319 -10.96 16.47 -2.97
N GLU A 320 -11.35 16.25 -4.23
CA GLU A 320 -11.44 17.30 -5.26
C GLU A 320 -12.50 18.36 -4.90
N ALA A 321 -13.68 17.94 -4.44
CA ALA A 321 -14.75 18.85 -4.03
C ALA A 321 -14.36 19.75 -2.84
N ARG A 322 -13.39 19.33 -2.02
CA ARG A 322 -12.85 20.12 -0.90
C ARG A 322 -11.71 21.04 -1.28
N ALA A 323 -11.10 20.82 -2.43
CA ALA A 323 -10.00 21.64 -2.94
C ALA A 323 -10.51 22.82 -3.81
N ALA A 324 -11.73 22.71 -4.35
CA ALA A 324 -12.43 23.75 -5.10
C ALA A 324 -13.09 24.80 -4.18
#